data_AF-A0A1G8YNW0-F1
#
_entry.id   AF-A0A1G8YNW0-F1
#
_cell.length_a   1.000
_cell.length_b   1.000
_cell.length_c   1.000
_cell.angle_alpha   90.00
_cell.angle_beta   90.00
_cell.angle_gamma   90.00
#
_symmetry.space_group_name_H-M   'P 1'
#
loop_
_entity.id
_entity.type
_entity.pdbx_description
1 polymer ?
#
loop_
_entity_poly.entity_id
_entity_poly.type
_entity_poly.pdbx_seq_one_letter_code
_entity_poly.pdbx_strand_id
1 'polypeptide(L)'
;MGTCGCSKKQINATQQCPLCKEEAKYIYYLAVRPIVKENLQRLVQKDNYFICRNSQCDVVFFNQDENIIFLTQDINMAADFHEVSKPKSQSCKEGCKGCNSSKG
;
A
#
# COMPACT_ATOMS: atom_id res chain seq x y z
N MET A 1 -26.90 15.75 14.59
CA MET A 1 -25.87 14.75 14.92
C MET A 1 -25.54 14.02 13.62
N GLY A 2 -24.46 14.39 12.95
CA GLY A 2 -24.06 13.78 11.67
C GLY A 2 -22.89 12.84 11.88
N THR A 3 -23.10 11.53 11.74
CA THR A 3 -22.03 10.54 11.74
C THR A 3 -21.44 10.47 10.33
N CYS A 4 -20.16 10.84 10.20
CA CYS A 4 -19.44 10.68 8.94
C CYS A 4 -18.92 9.23 8.87
N GLY A 5 -19.63 8.38 8.10
CA GLY A 5 -19.27 6.98 7.89
C GLY A 5 -18.19 6.81 6.82
N CYS A 6 -16.92 6.82 7.21
CA CYS A 6 -15.83 6.38 6.34
C CYS A 6 -15.82 4.85 6.26
N SER A 7 -16.60 4.28 5.35
CA SER A 7 -16.58 2.84 5.04
C SER A 7 -15.26 2.50 4.34
N LYS A 8 -14.21 2.20 5.11
CA LYS A 8 -13.00 1.56 4.58
C LYS A 8 -13.40 0.18 4.06
N LYS A 9 -13.61 0.05 2.75
CA LYS A 9 -13.73 -1.26 2.09
C LYS A 9 -12.37 -1.96 2.24
N GLN A 10 -12.21 -2.72 3.31
CA GLN A 10 -11.04 -3.58 3.47
C GLN A 10 -11.16 -4.67 2.40
N ILE A 11 -10.39 -4.53 1.32
CA ILE A 11 -10.19 -5.60 0.36
C ILE A 11 -9.29 -6.61 1.08
N ASN A 12 -9.92 -7.55 1.80
CA ASN A 12 -9.25 -8.64 2.50
C ASN A 12 -8.85 -9.73 1.50
N ALA A 13 -8.08 -9.37 0.48
CA ALA A 13 -7.40 -10.35 -0.35
C ALA A 13 -6.09 -10.70 0.37
N THR A 14 -6.09 -11.82 1.07
CA THR A 14 -4.87 -12.47 1.58
C THR A 14 -4.28 -13.32 0.46
N GLN A 15 -2.99 -13.11 0.18
CA GLN A 15 -2.21 -13.92 -0.76
C GLN A 15 -0.99 -14.48 -0.06
N GLN A 16 -0.37 -15.50 -0.64
CA GLN A 16 0.88 -16.05 -0.13
C GLN A 16 2.07 -15.57 -0.95
N CYS A 17 3.18 -15.28 -0.28
CA CYS A 17 4.43 -14.98 -0.96
C CYS A 17 4.84 -16.17 -1.85
N PRO A 18 5.19 -15.94 -3.14
CA PRO A 18 5.55 -17.03 -4.04
C PRO A 18 6.81 -17.79 -3.60
N LEU A 19 7.70 -17.14 -2.86
CA LEU A 19 8.97 -17.71 -2.39
C LEU A 19 8.83 -18.41 -1.03
N CYS A 20 8.49 -17.67 0.04
CA CYS A 20 8.50 -18.22 1.40
C CYS A 20 7.13 -18.76 1.88
N LYS A 21 6.07 -18.61 1.08
CA LYS A 21 4.69 -19.05 1.39
C LYS A 21 4.02 -18.40 2.61
N GLU A 22 4.69 -17.43 3.24
CA GLU A 22 4.11 -16.60 4.30
C GLU A 22 2.99 -15.70 3.77
N GLU A 23 2.12 -15.26 4.69
CA GLU A 23 1.02 -14.35 4.38
C GLU A 23 1.55 -13.00 3.87
N ALA A 24 1.03 -12.58 2.73
CA ALA A 24 1.29 -11.31 2.10
C ALA A 24 0.06 -10.40 2.19
N LYS A 25 0.33 -9.11 2.39
CA LYS A 25 -0.72 -8.11 2.57
C LYS A 25 -0.93 -7.32 1.28
N TYR A 26 -2.19 -7.08 0.92
CA TYR A 26 -2.53 -6.17 -0.17
C TYR A 26 -1.93 -4.76 0.02
N ILE A 27 -1.37 -4.22 -1.06
CA ILE A 27 -0.85 -2.86 -1.15
C ILE A 27 -1.15 -2.26 -2.53
N TYR A 28 -1.48 -0.98 -2.57
CA TYR A 28 -1.77 -0.29 -3.84
C TYR A 28 -0.47 0.06 -4.57
N TYR A 29 -0.46 -0.03 -5.91
CA TYR A 29 0.74 0.25 -6.72
C TYR A 29 1.37 1.64 -6.46
N LEU A 30 0.55 2.64 -6.07
CA LEU A 30 1.06 3.98 -5.73
C LEU A 30 2.01 3.99 -4.54
N ALA A 31 1.89 3.02 -3.61
CA ALA A 31 2.81 2.87 -2.50
C ALA A 31 4.06 2.05 -2.90
N VAL A 32 3.95 1.15 -3.88
CA VAL A 32 5.07 0.35 -4.40
C VAL A 32 6.04 1.22 -5.21
N ARG A 33 5.50 2.04 -6.13
CA ARG A 33 6.29 2.84 -7.07
C ARG A 33 7.40 3.69 -6.44
N PRO A 34 7.17 4.49 -5.37
CA PRO A 34 8.23 5.30 -4.78
C PRO A 34 9.31 4.49 -4.05
N ILE A 35 9.03 3.23 -3.68
CA ILE A 35 9.97 2.36 -2.94
C ILE A 35 10.90 1.62 -3.91
N VAL A 36 10.39 1.26 -5.09
CA VAL A 36 11.15 0.61 -6.16
C VAL A 36 12.19 1.59 -6.74
N LYS A 37 13.38 1.08 -7.04
CA LYS A 37 14.46 1.86 -7.68
C LYS A 37 13.96 2.55 -8.95
N GLU A 38 14.44 3.78 -9.19
CA GLU A 38 13.95 4.65 -10.27
C GLU A 38 13.96 3.96 -11.65
N ASN A 39 15.04 3.24 -11.97
CA ASN A 39 15.20 2.50 -13.23
C ASN A 39 14.21 1.33 -13.40
N LEU A 40 13.59 0.88 -12.30
CA LEU A 40 12.61 -0.22 -12.25
C LEU A 40 11.17 0.29 -12.08
N GLN A 41 10.94 1.57 -11.77
CA GLN A 41 9.59 2.11 -11.57
C GLN A 41 8.68 1.97 -12.80
N ARG A 42 9.26 1.95 -14.01
CA ARG A 42 8.53 1.68 -15.27
C ARG A 42 7.90 0.30 -15.34
N LEU A 43 8.35 -0.64 -14.52
CA LEU A 43 7.80 -1.99 -14.41
C LEU A 43 6.60 -2.05 -13.46
N VAL A 44 6.35 -1.00 -12.68
CA VAL A 44 5.21 -0.95 -11.75
C VAL A 44 3.93 -0.68 -12.53
N GLN A 45 3.08 -1.69 -12.63
CA GLN A 45 1.78 -1.62 -13.32
C GLN A 45 0.71 -1.00 -12.41
N LYS A 46 -0.37 -0.48 -13.01
CA LYS A 46 -1.51 0.07 -12.26
C LYS A 46 -2.46 -1.02 -11.78
N ASP A 47 -1.93 -1.95 -10.98
CA ASP A 47 -2.64 -3.15 -10.58
C ASP A 47 -2.43 -3.48 -9.08
N ASN A 48 -2.96 -4.60 -8.63
CA ASN A 48 -2.93 -5.08 -7.26
C ASN A 48 -1.55 -5.65 -6.91
N TYR A 49 -0.93 -5.14 -5.85
CA TYR A 49 0.32 -5.67 -5.34
C TYR A 49 0.12 -6.26 -3.96
N PHE A 50 1.07 -7.11 -3.57
CA PHE A 50 1.16 -7.69 -2.25
C PHE A 50 2.56 -7.47 -1.68
N ILE A 51 2.64 -7.15 -0.39
CA ILE A 51 3.89 -7.02 0.34
C ILE A 51 4.14 -8.27 1.20
N CYS A 52 5.32 -8.87 1.04
CA CYS A 52 5.82 -9.91 1.92
C CYS A 52 6.51 -9.26 3.13
N ARG A 53 6.20 -9.74 4.33
CA ARG A 53 6.70 -9.18 5.60
C ARG A 53 7.74 -10.06 6.29
N ASN A 54 8.11 -11.17 5.66
CA ASN A 54 9.11 -12.07 6.18
C ASN A 54 10.51 -11.48 5.98
N SER A 55 11.22 -11.20 7.08
CA SER A 55 12.58 -10.64 7.06
C SER A 55 13.64 -11.59 6.50
N GLN A 56 13.33 -12.88 6.42
CA GLN A 56 14.19 -13.92 5.84
C GLN A 56 13.85 -14.20 4.37
N CYS A 57 13.02 -13.36 3.74
CA CYS A 57 12.59 -13.53 2.36
C CYS A 57 13.06 -12.37 1.50
N ASP A 58 13.66 -12.67 0.34
CA ASP A 58 14.13 -11.64 -0.58
C ASP A 58 13.00 -10.95 -1.35
N VAL A 59 11.80 -11.55 -1.41
CA VAL A 59 10.64 -10.93 -2.05
C VAL A 59 10.10 -9.83 -1.15
N VAL A 60 9.97 -8.61 -1.68
CA VAL A 60 9.36 -7.48 -0.99
C VAL A 60 7.96 -7.23 -1.53
N PHE A 61 7.83 -7.03 -2.85
CA PHE A 61 6.55 -6.82 -3.51
C PHE A 61 6.35 -7.83 -4.63
N PHE A 62 5.11 -8.23 -4.85
CA PHE A 62 4.76 -9.01 -6.02
C PHE A 62 3.35 -8.69 -6.51
N ASN A 63 3.14 -8.90 -7.81
CA ASN A 63 1.84 -8.93 -8.46
C ASN A 63 1.75 -10.27 -9.21
N GLN A 64 0.66 -11.01 -8.99
CA GLN A 64 0.48 -12.34 -9.58
C GLN A 64 -0.06 -12.28 -11.01
N ASP A 65 -0.91 -11.29 -11.30
CA ASP A 65 -1.60 -11.14 -12.59
C ASP A 65 -0.61 -10.84 -13.73
N GLU A 66 0.36 -9.97 -13.46
CA GLU A 66 1.40 -9.48 -14.36
C GLU A 66 2.75 -10.22 -14.17
N ASN A 67 2.83 -11.16 -13.23
CA ASN A 67 4.03 -11.93 -12.90
C ASN A 67 5.25 -11.04 -12.58
N ILE A 68 5.03 -9.98 -11.80
CA ILE A 68 6.06 -9.02 -11.39
C ILE A 68 6.49 -9.32 -9.97
N ILE A 69 7.79 -9.40 -9.73
CA ILE A 69 8.39 -9.59 -8.41
C ILE A 69 9.49 -8.55 -8.22
N PHE A 70 9.44 -7.81 -7.11
CA PHE A 70 10.49 -6.91 -6.68
C PHE A 70 11.15 -7.47 -5.43
N LEU A 71 12.46 -7.64 -5.51
CA LEU A 71 13.28 -8.18 -4.44
C LEU A 71 13.86 -7.05 -3.56
N THR A 72 14.48 -7.42 -2.44
CA THR A 72 15.18 -6.50 -1.53
C THR A 72 16.22 -5.64 -2.26
N GLN A 73 16.86 -6.19 -3.29
CA GLN A 73 17.81 -5.47 -4.14
C GLN A 73 17.16 -4.50 -5.14
N ASP A 74 15.87 -4.61 -5.40
CA ASP A 74 15.14 -3.80 -6.41
C ASP A 74 14.51 -2.54 -5.80
N ILE A 75 14.59 -2.41 -4.47
CA ILE A 75 14.04 -1.31 -3.70
C ILE A 75 15.14 -0.42 -3.13
N ASN A 76 14.78 0.83 -2.84
CA ASN A 76 15.63 1.73 -2.09
C ASN A 76 15.32 1.55 -0.58
N MET A 77 16.08 0.69 0.10
CA MET A 77 15.93 0.46 1.56
C MET A 77 16.12 1.72 2.43
N ALA A 78 16.78 2.76 1.90
CA ALA A 78 16.88 4.07 2.54
C ALA A 78 15.53 4.79 2.63
N ALA A 79 14.52 4.36 1.87
CA ALA A 79 13.14 4.73 2.11
C ALA A 79 12.62 3.93 3.31
N ASP A 80 12.77 4.50 4.49
CA ASP A 80 12.24 4.01 5.77
C ASP A 80 10.91 3.23 5.62
N PHE A 81 10.94 1.93 5.90
CA PHE A 81 9.75 1.07 6.02
C PHE A 81 8.86 1.43 7.23
N HIS A 82 9.15 2.52 7.92
CA HIS A 82 8.45 2.97 9.12
C HIS A 82 7.02 3.47 8.91
N GLU A 83 6.46 3.47 7.70
CA GLU A 83 5.16 4.14 7.46
C GLU A 83 4.12 3.44 6.57
N VAL A 84 4.09 2.11 6.46
CA VAL A 84 2.94 1.40 5.86
C VAL A 84 2.10 0.56 6.83
N SER A 85 2.43 0.61 8.13
CA SER A 85 1.71 -0.10 9.20
C SER A 85 0.94 0.78 10.17
N LYS A 86 1.01 2.11 10.06
CA LYS A 86 0.16 2.97 10.90
C LYS A 86 -1.20 3.12 10.23
N PRO A 87 -2.31 2.61 10.79
CA PRO A 87 -3.57 3.27 10.54
C PRO A 87 -3.34 4.71 10.98
N LYS A 88 -3.46 5.68 10.07
CA LYS A 88 -3.67 7.07 10.49
C LYS A 88 -4.97 7.07 11.30
N SER A 89 -4.89 6.87 12.60
CA SER A 89 -5.69 7.57 13.58
C SER A 89 -5.21 9.02 13.58
N GLN A 90 -5.29 9.67 12.42
CA GLN A 90 -5.22 11.11 12.38
C GLN A 90 -6.56 11.55 12.94
N SER A 91 -6.57 11.83 14.24
CA SER A 91 -7.50 12.80 14.80
C SER A 91 -7.39 14.04 13.92
N CYS A 92 -8.34 14.20 12.99
CA CYS A 92 -8.57 15.48 12.34
C CYS A 92 -9.07 16.42 13.44
N LYS A 93 -8.14 17.07 14.14
CA LYS A 93 -8.45 18.27 14.90
C LYS A 93 -8.10 19.48 14.04
N GLU A 94 -9.13 20.31 13.91
CA GLU A 94 -9.16 21.66 13.35
C GLU A 94 -9.16 21.80 11.81
N GLY A 95 -10.38 22.02 11.28
CA GLY A 95 -10.56 23.14 10.35
C GLY A 95 -11.04 22.85 8.92
N CYS A 96 -12.06 22.01 8.69
CA CYS A 96 -12.79 22.06 7.42
C CYS A 96 -13.72 23.29 7.40
N LYS A 97 -13.20 24.45 6.98
CA LYS A 97 -14.03 25.59 6.59
C LYS A 97 -14.66 25.31 5.22
N GLY A 98 -15.99 25.16 5.21
CA GLY A 98 -16.84 25.57 4.10
C GLY A 98 -17.26 24.48 3.12
N CYS A 99 -18.42 23.88 3.37
CA CYS A 99 -19.35 23.48 2.31
C CYS A 99 -20.65 24.26 2.53
N ASN A 100 -20.89 25.26 1.68
CA ASN A 100 -22.16 25.97 1.62
C ASN A 100 -23.16 25.10 0.84
N SER A 101 -24.21 24.64 1.50
CA SER A 101 -25.39 24.10 0.85
C SER A 101 -26.56 25.03 1.15
N SER A 102 -26.80 25.97 0.24
CA SER A 102 -28.04 26.73 0.22
C SER A 102 -29.16 25.81 -0.29
N LYS A 103 -30.09 25.46 0.59
CA LYS A 103 -31.39 24.89 0.22
C LYS A 103 -32.30 26.03 -0.24
N GLY A 104 -32.86 25.91 -1.43
CA GLY A 104 -34.13 26.51 -1.84
C GLY A 104 -35.11 25.39 -2.08
#